data_AF-A0A0Q8T4G1-F1
#
_entry.id   AF-A0A0Q8T4G1-F1
#
_cell.length_a   1.000
_cell.length_b   1.000
_cell.length_c   1.000
_cell.angle_alpha   90.00
_cell.angle_beta   90.00
_cell.angle_gamma   90.00
#
_symmetry.space_group_name_H-M   'P 1'
#
loop_
_entity.id
_entity.type
_entity.pdbx_description
1 polymer ?
#
loop_
_entity_poly.entity_id
_entity_poly.type
_entity_poly.pdbx_seq_one_letter_code
_entity_poly.pdbx_strand_id
1 'polypeptide(L)' 'MPKRLWTITAENDEGTEIYLSDLFETEPSRSALARGLCTLAMEKAGGSIPDGREGATAEERLAELGYTITAITGKDPTR' A
#
# COMPACT_ATOMS: atom_id res chain seq x y z
N MET A 1 23.34 1.51 2.30
CA MET A 1 22.62 2.74 2.69
C MET A 1 21.79 2.42 3.93
N PRO A 2 21.58 3.36 4.87
CA PRO A 2 20.72 3.08 6.03
C PRO A 2 19.28 2.80 5.57
N LYS A 3 18.65 1.77 6.13
CA LYS A 3 17.24 1.45 5.82
C LYS A 3 16.32 2.53 6.36
N ARG A 4 15.29 2.88 5.59
CA ARG A 4 14.18 3.74 6.03
C ARG A 4 12.92 2.91 6.18
N LEU A 5 12.15 3.18 7.24
CA LEU A 5 10.80 2.64 7.40
C LEU A 5 9.87 3.53 6.58
N TRP A 6 9.32 2.94 5.52
CA TRP A 6 8.33 3.60 4.69
C TRP A 6 6.95 3.12 5.09
N THR A 7 6.00 4.05 5.22
CA THR A 7 4.60 3.76 5.55
C THR A 7 3.69 4.41 4.51
N ILE A 8 2.79 3.62 3.92
CA ILE A 8 1.65 4.13 3.16
C ILE A 8 0.39 3.96 4.00
N THR A 9 -0.45 4.99 3.99
CA THR A 9 -1.82 4.95 4.52
C THR A 9 -2.81 5.07 3.38
N ALA A 10 -3.87 4.25 3.41
CA ALA A 10 -5.05 4.46 2.61
C ALA A 10 -6.32 4.38 3.46
N GLU A 11 -7.34 5.08 3.02
CA GLU A 11 -8.63 5.19 3.70
C GLU A 11 -9.75 4.87 2.71
N ASN A 12 -10.82 4.22 3.17
CA ASN A 12 -12.04 4.04 2.38
C ASN A 12 -13.17 4.99 2.82
N ASP A 13 -14.26 5.04 2.06
CA ASP A 13 -15.40 5.93 2.34
C ASP A 13 -16.11 5.64 3.68
N GLU A 14 -15.86 4.48 4.28
CA GLU A 14 -16.36 4.09 5.61
C GLU A 14 -15.47 4.58 6.75
N GLY A 15 -14.36 5.27 6.44
CA GLY A 15 -13.35 5.73 7.41
C GLY A 15 -12.42 4.62 7.89
N THR A 16 -12.35 3.49 7.19
CA THR A 16 -11.40 2.41 7.49
C THR A 16 -10.04 2.77 6.94
N GLU A 17 -9.07 2.92 7.84
CA GLU A 17 -7.67 3.12 7.48
C GLU A 17 -6.90 1.79 7.43
N ILE A 18 -6.10 1.61 6.38
CA ILE A 18 -5.12 0.55 6.25
C ILE A 18 -3.73 1.13 6.06
N TYR A 19 -2.73 0.45 6.63
CA TYR A 19 -1.35 0.86 6.51
C TYR A 19 -0.46 -0.31 6.09
N LEU A 20 0.51 -0.01 5.22
CA LEU A 20 1.61 -0.91 4.90
C LEU A 20 2.91 -0.24 5.33
N SER A 21 3.73 -0.93 6.10
CA SER A 21 5.05 -0.43 6.48
C SER A 21 6.16 -1.47 6.31
N ASP A 22 7.26 -1.09 5.66
CA ASP A 22 8.43 -1.97 5.48
C ASP A 22 9.76 -1.18 5.40
N LEU A 23 10.86 -1.87 5.68
CA LEU A 23 12.23 -1.34 5.72
C LEU A 23 12.91 -1.48 4.36
N PHE A 24 13.09 -0.36 3.66
CA PHE A 24 13.78 -0.33 2.37
C PHE A 24 15.14 0.34 2.49
N GLU A 25 16.15 -0.23 1.82
CA GLU A 25 17.50 0.36 1.73
C GLU A 25 17.55 1.62 0.87
N THR A 26 16.58 1.78 -0.03
CA THR A 26 16.37 2.93 -0.92
C THR A 26 14.91 3.36 -0.89
N GLU A 27 14.55 4.44 -1.57
CA GLU A 27 13.15 4.82 -1.73
C GLU A 27 12.44 3.76 -2.61
N PRO A 28 11.45 3.03 -2.06
CA PRO A 28 10.72 2.04 -2.83
C PRO A 28 9.93 2.74 -3.94
N SER A 29 9.68 2.03 -5.05
CA SER A 29 8.76 2.55 -6.05
C SER A 29 7.35 2.62 -5.45
N ARG A 30 6.63 3.72 -5.72
CA ARG A 30 5.24 3.93 -5.29
C ARG A 30 4.36 2.71 -5.59
N SER A 31 4.53 2.13 -6.77
CA SER A 31 3.78 0.94 -7.21
C SER A 31 4.08 -0.31 -6.37
N ALA A 32 5.31 -0.51 -5.89
CA ALA A 32 5.64 -1.67 -5.05
C ALA A 32 4.92 -1.60 -3.70
N LEU A 33 4.93 -0.43 -3.06
CA LEU A 33 4.20 -0.20 -1.81
C LEU A 33 2.68 -0.28 -2.00
N ALA A 34 2.15 0.35 -3.04
CA ALA A 34 0.72 0.29 -3.34
C ALA A 34 0.24 -1.15 -3.59
N ARG A 35 1.07 -2.01 -4.22
CA ARG A 35 0.76 -3.45 -4.36
C ARG A 35 0.63 -4.14 -3.02
N GLY A 36 1.58 -3.95 -2.11
CA GLY A 36 1.51 -4.55 -0.78
C GLY A 36 0.28 -4.08 0.00
N LEU A 37 -0.11 -2.81 -0.16
CA LEU A 37 -1.31 -2.27 0.48
C LEU A 37 -2.58 -2.86 -0.13
N CYS A 38 -2.62 -3.04 -1.45
CA CYS A 38 -3.71 -3.73 -2.13
C CYS A 38 -3.86 -5.17 -1.63
N THR A 39 -2.76 -5.92 -1.50
CA THR A 39 -2.78 -7.27 -0.92
C THR A 39 -3.43 -7.25 0.46
N LEU A 40 -2.98 -6.34 1.34
CA LEU A 40 -3.51 -6.20 2.70
C LEU A 40 -5.00 -5.83 2.70
N ALA A 41 -5.42 -4.89 1.85
CA ALA A 41 -6.82 -4.49 1.70
C ALA A 41 -7.71 -5.67 1.31
N MET A 42 -7.25 -6.50 0.37
CA MET A 42 -7.99 -7.68 -0.09
C MET A 42 -8.06 -8.77 0.97
N GLU A 43 -6.97 -9.03 1.69
CA GLU A 43 -6.97 -9.94 2.85
C GLU A 43 -7.99 -9.50 3.90
N LYS A 44 -8.09 -8.19 4.17
CA LYS A 44 -9.08 -7.62 5.09
C LYS A 44 -10.51 -7.72 4.56
N ALA A 45 -10.70 -7.55 3.26
CA ALA A 45 -11.98 -7.67 2.59
C ALA A 45 -12.43 -9.14 2.35
N GLY A 46 -11.62 -10.14 2.71
CA GLY A 46 -11.90 -11.56 2.47
C GLY A 46 -11.81 -11.96 0.99
N GLY A 47 -11.20 -11.11 0.15
CA GLY A 47 -11.01 -11.35 -1.28
C GLY A 47 -9.65 -11.95 -1.61
N SER A 48 -9.55 -12.64 -2.75
CA SER A 48 -8.27 -13.02 -3.36
C SER A 48 -7.80 -11.93 -4.31
N ILE A 49 -6.49 -11.70 -4.41
CA ILE A 49 -5.94 -10.84 -5.47
C ILE A 49 -6.27 -11.51 -6.80
N PRO A 50 -7.05 -10.90 -7.71
CA PRO A 50 -7.21 -11.43 -9.04
C PRO A 50 -5.84 -11.35 -9.72
N ASP A 51 -5.18 -12.49 -9.84
CA ASP A 51 -4.08 -12.65 -10.76
C ASP A 51 -4.57 -12.26 -12.16
N GLY A 52 -3.77 -11.46 -12.86
CA GLY A 52 -3.89 -11.42 -14.31
C GLY A 52 -4.88 -10.42 -14.94
N ARG A 53 -5.34 -9.36 -14.26
CA ARG A 53 -5.79 -8.17 -15.01
C ARG A 53 -4.56 -7.43 -15.53
N GLU A 54 -4.04 -7.91 -16.67
CA GLU A 54 -2.95 -7.28 -17.40
C GLU A 54 -3.26 -5.78 -17.58
N GLY A 55 -2.40 -4.91 -17.08
CA GLY A 55 -2.51 -3.45 -17.24
C GLY A 55 -3.07 -2.67 -16.06
N ALA A 56 -3.76 -3.29 -15.09
CA ALA A 56 -4.25 -2.56 -13.91
C ALA A 56 -3.12 -2.29 -12.90
N THR A 57 -2.90 -1.03 -12.59
CA THR A 57 -1.98 -0.55 -11.56
C THR A 57 -2.49 -0.92 -10.16
N ALA A 58 -1.60 -0.89 -9.16
CA ALA A 58 -1.99 -1.20 -7.79
C ALA A 58 -2.91 -0.14 -7.20
N GLU A 59 -2.73 1.12 -7.59
CA GLU A 59 -3.62 2.22 -7.24
C GLU A 59 -5.04 2.03 -7.78
N GLU A 60 -5.21 1.59 -9.03
CA GLU A 60 -6.54 1.30 -9.59
C GLU A 60 -7.24 0.18 -8.82
N ARG A 61 -6.50 -0.87 -8.43
CA ARG A 61 -7.06 -1.95 -7.61
C ARG A 61 -7.44 -1.48 -6.20
N LEU A 62 -6.63 -0.61 -5.61
CA LEU A 62 -6.96 -0.02 -4.32
C LEU A 62 -8.28 0.78 -4.42
N ALA A 63 -8.43 1.55 -5.49
CA ALA A 63 -9.63 2.31 -5.77
C ALA A 63 -10.86 1.42 -6.04
N GLU A 64 -10.69 0.28 -6.72
CA GLU A 64 -11.76 -0.73 -6.90
C GLU A 64 -12.25 -1.31 -5.56
N LEU A 65 -11.38 -1.37 -4.55
CA LEU A 65 -11.72 -1.77 -3.18
C LEU A 65 -12.29 -0.62 -2.34
N GLY A 66 -12.48 0.56 -2.94
CA GLY A 66 -12.96 1.76 -2.26
C GLY A 66 -11.90 2.48 -1.44
N TYR A 67 -10.61 2.12 -1.56
CA TYR A 67 -9.52 2.74 -0.81
C TYR A 67 -8.78 3.79 -1.64
N THR A 68 -8.43 4.90 -1.00
CA THR A 68 -7.62 5.99 -1.57
C THR A 68 -6.35 6.17 -0.74
N ILE A 69 -5.18 6.23 -1.38
CA ILE A 69 -3.92 6.54 -0.70
C ILE A 69 -3.95 7.99 -0.20
N THR A 70 -3.84 8.18 1.11
CA THR A 70 -3.89 9.50 1.76
C THR A 70 -2.50 10.01 2.13
N ALA A 71 -1.54 9.12 2.41
CA ALA A 71 -0.19 9.50 2.79
C ALA A 71 0.87 8.47 2.39
N ILE A 72 2.08 8.95 2.07
CA ILE A 72 3.30 8.16 1.93
C ILE A 72 4.38 8.88 2.73
N THR A 73 4.91 8.21 3.76
CA THR A 73 5.91 8.80 4.65
C THR A 73 7.10 7.88 4.81
N GLY A 74 8.29 8.46 4.96
CA GLY A 74 9.52 7.73 5.23
C GLY A 74 10.19 8.29 6.48
N LYS A 75 10.48 7.42 7.46
CA LYS A 75 11.21 7.80 8.66
C LYS A 75 12.46 6.94 8.87
N ASP A 76 13.43 7.51 9.56
CA ASP A 76 14.56 6.75 10.07
C ASP A 76 14.05 5.85 11.21
N PRO A 77 14.18 4.52 11.11
CA PRO A 77 13.67 3.60 12.14
C PRO A 77 14.44 3.69 13.46
N THR A 78 15.59 4.38 13.48
CA THR A 78 16.47 4.51 14.65
C THR A 78 16.35 5.85 15.39
N ARG A 79 15.48 6.76 14.94
CA ARG A 79 15.28 8.10 15.50
C ARG A 79 13.84 8.36 15.93
#